data_AF-A0A6L5TD54-F1
#
_entry.id   AF-A0A6L5TD54-F1
#
_cell.length_a   1.000
_cell.length_b   1.000
_cell.length_c   1.000
_cell.angle_alpha   90.00
_cell.angle_beta   90.00
_cell.angle_gamma   90.00
#
_symmetry.space_group_name_H-M   'P 1'
#
loop_
_entity.id
_entity.type
_entity.pdbx_description
1 polymer ?
#
loop_
_entity_poly.entity_id
_entity_poly.type
_entity_poly.pdbx_seq_one_letter_code
_entity_poly.pdbx_strand_id
1 'polypeptide(L)'
;MKIRKKMAGTIAMIMALSLGYNAGGPVVVHAQENAVVTEKLGETAASQEGVIDFSAIKDNEDLEVADYLPSDINDMEKICTEDYSVNLVDMADNTEDNKTVNDNPNDAKAISLGTQVYDTVATELEQRWYAFSVAKATKFTAAMVMDDTADFDLYVYKLNETDGTLELVGGSAIVGAGTQELSMLKLDEGIYFIGIEAATGNGSFLMYTYAGVNDGKEINDTTDLASSYVRNSRMTATIDSPFDYDYYKVVISKNDILEYTFDQPTGCDYKVLVYDGKNYYTINKGTYRLNTGTYYFIVMASSMNYSDDKYYGIKFQKYKLADDENAKYMWYTPDKAAIFQFDGSRTNFYVNGNPIDFTYERTVKSNGNIYFNLYKTKDQNVVLFQSEAMQVMQEVPTFINVSAPFSGWNSYKNALVVGLFNTNWRVNSFSSNYDGLTSNCATVIIDSDTGKVVDVMTPNPLYDNGVVLYWTRVSGVQANYNYDPVD
;
A
#
# COMPACT_ATOMS: atom_id res chain seq x y z
N MET A 1 -3.30 29.94 19.57
CA MET A 1 -2.41 29.97 18.41
C MET A 1 -0.96 29.82 18.88
N LYS A 2 -0.34 28.66 18.68
CA LYS A 2 1.09 28.46 18.91
C LYS A 2 1.70 28.05 17.58
N ILE A 3 2.47 28.97 17.00
CA ILE A 3 3.31 28.78 15.82
C ILE A 3 4.37 27.71 16.18
N ARG A 4 4.39 26.58 15.50
CA ARG A 4 5.45 25.57 15.62
C ARG A 4 6.19 25.43 14.30
N LYS A 5 7.47 25.77 14.36
CA LYS A 5 8.48 25.69 13.30
C LYS A 5 8.76 24.22 12.97
N LYS A 6 8.81 23.89 11.68
CA LYS A 6 9.26 22.62 11.12
C LYS A 6 10.76 22.43 11.40
N MET A 7 11.16 21.23 11.85
CA MET A 7 12.56 20.79 11.81
C MET A 7 12.61 19.31 11.41
N ALA A 8 13.39 19.04 10.36
CA ALA A 8 13.69 17.73 9.81
C ALA A 8 15.00 17.17 10.39
N GLY A 9 15.11 15.84 10.40
CA GLY A 9 16.38 15.11 10.33
C GLY A 9 16.88 14.49 11.63
N THR A 10 17.00 13.16 11.66
CA THR A 10 18.29 12.42 11.58
C THR A 10 18.08 10.93 11.94
N ILE A 11 18.47 10.03 11.02
CA ILE A 11 18.58 8.57 11.23
C ILE A 11 20.06 8.24 11.53
N ALA A 12 20.33 7.37 12.50
CA ALA A 12 21.61 6.67 12.61
C ALA A 12 21.45 5.26 13.22
N MET A 13 21.91 4.25 12.46
CA MET A 13 22.04 2.83 12.81
C MET A 13 22.98 2.55 13.99
N ILE A 14 22.72 1.46 14.74
CA ILE A 14 23.79 0.61 15.33
C ILE A 14 23.36 -0.87 15.29
N MET A 15 24.17 -1.72 14.66
CA MET A 15 24.21 -3.18 14.81
C MET A 15 25.46 -3.57 15.61
N ALA A 16 25.36 -4.57 16.49
CA ALA A 16 26.46 -5.48 16.85
C ALA A 16 26.03 -6.63 17.80
N LEU A 17 26.26 -7.88 17.36
CA LEU A 17 26.92 -9.03 18.07
C LEU A 17 26.22 -9.59 19.36
N SER A 18 26.17 -10.89 19.69
CA SER A 18 26.98 -12.06 19.35
C SER A 18 26.51 -13.36 20.08
N LEU A 19 26.77 -14.51 19.44
CA LEU A 19 27.32 -15.79 19.96
C LEU A 19 26.54 -16.69 20.95
N GLY A 20 26.26 -17.92 20.47
CA GLY A 20 26.93 -19.15 20.95
C GLY A 20 26.08 -20.17 21.71
N TYR A 21 25.96 -21.40 21.20
CA TYR A 21 26.50 -22.64 21.79
C TYR A 21 26.21 -23.88 20.93
N ASN A 22 27.02 -24.92 21.12
CA ASN A 22 27.20 -26.09 20.25
C ASN A 22 27.14 -27.38 21.11
N ALA A 23 26.44 -28.42 20.66
CA ALA A 23 26.58 -29.87 20.97
C ALA A 23 25.27 -30.59 20.55
N GLY A 24 25.19 -31.78 19.95
CA GLY A 24 26.13 -32.87 19.71
C GLY A 24 25.48 -34.21 20.10
N GLY A 25 25.07 -35.04 19.11
CA GLY A 25 24.79 -36.48 19.28
C GLY A 25 23.41 -36.98 18.80
N PRO A 26 23.31 -38.14 18.11
CA PRO A 26 22.04 -38.68 17.62
C PRO A 26 21.28 -39.41 18.73
N VAL A 27 19.99 -39.10 18.89
CA VAL A 27 19.10 -39.81 19.81
C VAL A 27 18.22 -40.76 19.00
N VAL A 28 18.31 -42.05 19.27
CA VAL A 28 17.31 -43.05 18.86
C VAL A 28 16.31 -43.16 20.01
N VAL A 29 15.04 -42.87 19.76
CA VAL A 29 13.96 -42.99 20.75
C VAL A 29 12.98 -44.06 20.29
N HIS A 30 12.74 -45.06 21.15
CA HIS A 30 11.60 -45.98 21.01
C HIS A 30 10.35 -45.28 21.53
N ALA A 31 9.27 -45.24 20.74
CA ALA A 31 7.99 -44.69 21.15
C ALA A 31 7.26 -45.65 22.10
N GLN A 32 6.88 -45.16 23.28
CA GLN A 32 5.85 -45.74 24.13
C GLN A 32 4.75 -44.67 24.29
N GLU A 33 3.54 -44.97 23.84
CA GLU A 33 2.37 -44.09 23.94
C GLU A 33 2.02 -43.81 25.41
N ASN A 34 2.05 -42.53 25.79
CA ASN A 34 1.18 -42.00 26.84
C ASN A 34 0.35 -40.88 26.17
N ALA A 35 -0.97 -40.99 26.24
CA ALA A 35 -1.88 -39.97 25.74
C ALA A 35 -1.69 -38.67 26.55
N VAL A 36 -0.99 -37.71 25.97
CA VAL A 36 -0.87 -36.35 26.51
C VAL A 36 -2.13 -35.59 26.15
N VAL A 37 -2.87 -35.12 27.16
CA VAL A 37 -3.95 -34.14 27.00
C VAL A 37 -3.30 -32.78 27.22
N THR A 38 -3.13 -32.01 26.14
CA THR A 38 -2.54 -30.66 26.21
C THR A 38 -3.64 -29.64 26.47
N GLU A 39 -3.47 -28.81 27.51
CA GLU A 39 -4.37 -27.69 27.80
C GLU A 39 -4.13 -26.53 26.83
N LYS A 40 -5.18 -25.77 26.50
CA LYS A 40 -5.07 -24.59 25.64
C LYS A 40 -4.23 -23.53 26.35
N LEU A 41 -3.15 -23.08 25.72
CA LEU A 41 -2.49 -21.84 26.13
C LEU A 41 -3.49 -20.69 25.91
N GLY A 42 -3.90 -20.05 27.02
CA GLY A 42 -4.86 -18.94 27.03
C GLY A 42 -4.28 -17.63 26.51
N GLU A 43 -5.15 -16.67 26.21
CA GLU A 43 -4.88 -15.37 25.55
C GLU A 43 -3.86 -14.44 26.23
N THR A 44 -3.29 -14.80 27.37
CA THR A 44 -2.61 -13.83 28.25
C THR A 44 -1.15 -13.49 27.90
N ALA A 45 -0.59 -13.97 26.78
CA ALA A 45 0.81 -13.72 26.41
C ALA A 45 1.03 -13.21 24.98
N ALA A 46 -0.01 -12.80 24.26
CA ALA A 46 0.15 -12.21 22.91
C ALA A 46 0.50 -10.70 22.95
N SER A 47 1.04 -10.20 24.06
CA SER A 47 1.49 -8.81 24.19
C SER A 47 3.01 -8.75 24.33
N GLN A 48 3.59 -7.96 23.42
CA GLN A 48 4.90 -7.29 23.45
C GLN A 48 6.07 -7.91 22.65
N GLU A 49 6.62 -6.99 21.84
CA GLU A 49 7.87 -7.00 21.07
C GLU A 49 8.01 -8.03 19.94
N GLY A 50 7.98 -7.53 18.70
CA GLY A 50 8.31 -8.27 17.48
C GLY A 50 7.12 -8.73 16.63
N VAL A 51 5.89 -8.39 17.02
CA VAL A 51 4.71 -8.53 16.16
C VAL A 51 4.86 -7.53 15.01
N ILE A 52 4.85 -8.00 13.75
CA ILE A 52 4.55 -7.07 12.65
C ILE A 52 3.10 -6.71 12.89
N ASP A 53 2.83 -5.50 13.35
CA ASP A 53 1.46 -5.10 13.64
C ASP A 53 0.67 -5.00 12.32
N PHE A 54 -0.10 -6.04 12.01
CA PHE A 54 -1.09 -6.06 10.94
C PHE A 54 -2.45 -5.57 11.45
N SER A 55 -2.49 -4.77 12.51
CA SER A 55 -3.64 -3.92 12.80
C SER A 55 -4.00 -3.10 11.56
N ALA A 56 -5.28 -2.75 11.46
CA ALA A 56 -5.69 -1.82 10.43
C ALA A 56 -4.88 -0.53 10.58
N ILE A 57 -4.53 0.17 9.50
CA ILE A 57 -3.75 1.44 9.60
C ILE A 57 -4.31 2.42 10.64
N LYS A 58 -5.63 2.41 10.89
CA LYS A 58 -6.30 3.24 11.90
C LYS A 58 -5.99 2.85 13.35
N ASP A 59 -5.69 1.57 13.57
CA ASP A 59 -5.47 0.93 14.86
C ASP A 59 -3.99 0.59 15.10
N ASN A 60 -3.12 0.95 14.15
CA ASN A 60 -1.69 0.69 14.20
C ASN A 60 -0.97 1.80 14.96
N GLU A 61 -0.58 1.52 16.20
CA GLU A 61 0.11 2.48 17.06
C GLU A 61 1.54 2.79 16.58
N ASP A 62 2.13 1.92 15.74
CA ASP A 62 3.48 2.10 15.17
C ASP A 62 3.46 3.04 13.95
N LEU A 63 2.29 3.37 13.39
CA LEU A 63 2.19 4.30 12.27
C LEU A 63 2.14 5.75 12.74
N GLU A 64 3.15 6.51 12.32
CA GLU A 64 3.22 7.94 12.58
C GLU A 64 2.17 8.69 11.75
N VAL A 65 1.30 9.42 12.46
CA VAL A 65 0.42 10.42 11.85
C VAL A 65 1.30 11.53 11.26
N ALA A 66 1.19 11.72 9.96
CA ALA A 66 1.93 12.75 9.24
C ALA A 66 1.31 14.13 9.51
N ASP A 67 2.16 15.10 9.83
CA ASP A 67 1.81 16.53 9.81
C ASP A 67 1.78 17.00 8.35
N TYR A 68 0.66 16.70 7.68
CA TYR A 68 0.40 17.05 6.28
C TYR A 68 -0.90 17.83 6.19
N LEU A 69 -0.83 18.95 5.48
CA LEU A 69 -1.96 19.78 5.10
C LEU A 69 -1.95 19.86 3.57
N PRO A 70 -3.03 19.41 2.89
CA PRO A 70 -3.18 19.63 1.47
C PRO A 70 -3.05 21.12 1.14
N SER A 71 -2.49 21.42 -0.02
CA SER A 71 -2.48 22.78 -0.55
C SER A 71 -3.84 23.10 -1.17
N ASP A 72 -4.32 24.32 -0.95
CA ASP A 72 -5.45 24.86 -1.71
C ASP A 72 -4.93 25.21 -3.11
N ILE A 73 -5.38 24.44 -4.11
CA ILE A 73 -4.95 24.60 -5.51
C ILE A 73 -6.05 25.27 -6.31
N ASN A 74 -5.65 26.18 -7.19
CA ASN A 74 -6.55 26.96 -8.05
C ASN A 74 -7.71 27.62 -7.30
N ASP A 75 -7.47 28.12 -6.10
CA ASP A 75 -8.53 28.72 -5.29
C ASP A 75 -8.72 30.18 -5.70
N MET A 76 -9.84 30.47 -6.35
CA MET A 76 -10.19 31.82 -6.80
C MET A 76 -11.35 32.35 -5.96
N GLU A 77 -11.03 32.85 -4.76
CA GLU A 77 -12.01 33.53 -3.89
C GLU A 77 -12.50 34.84 -4.51
N LYS A 78 -11.67 35.44 -5.37
CA LYS A 78 -12.01 36.58 -6.24
C LYS A 78 -12.09 36.11 -7.70
N ILE A 79 -13.07 36.63 -8.42
CA ILE A 79 -13.22 36.36 -9.86
C ILE A 79 -12.74 37.59 -10.62
N CYS A 80 -11.75 37.42 -11.50
CA CYS A 80 -11.41 38.45 -12.47
C CYS A 80 -12.57 38.62 -13.46
N THR A 81 -13.12 39.83 -13.54
CA THR A 81 -14.22 40.17 -14.47
C THR A 81 -13.77 41.02 -15.66
N GLU A 82 -12.48 41.30 -15.76
CA GLU A 82 -11.93 42.13 -16.83
C GLU A 82 -11.68 41.29 -18.09
N ASP A 83 -12.07 41.86 -19.24
CA ASP A 83 -11.81 41.27 -20.55
C ASP A 83 -10.52 41.86 -21.11
N TYR A 84 -9.56 40.99 -21.42
CA TYR A 84 -8.28 41.39 -21.98
C TYR A 84 -8.13 40.96 -23.45
N SER A 85 -7.34 41.73 -24.19
CA SER A 85 -6.93 41.38 -25.55
C SER A 85 -5.52 41.88 -25.83
N VAL A 86 -4.85 41.21 -26.76
CA VAL A 86 -3.56 41.60 -27.31
C VAL A 86 -3.70 41.98 -28.78
N ASN A 87 -2.92 42.97 -29.20
CA ASN A 87 -2.73 43.30 -30.59
C ASN A 87 -1.78 42.29 -31.22
N LEU A 88 -2.32 41.39 -32.04
CA LEU A 88 -1.58 40.34 -32.73
C LEU A 88 -0.45 40.89 -33.62
N VAL A 89 -0.56 42.15 -34.09
CA VAL A 89 0.49 42.81 -34.88
C VAL A 89 1.70 43.14 -34.00
N ASP A 90 1.46 43.60 -32.77
CA ASP A 90 2.52 44.01 -31.84
C ASP A 90 3.26 42.78 -31.26
N MET A 91 2.57 41.64 -31.13
CA MET A 91 3.17 40.37 -30.70
C MET A 91 4.22 39.82 -31.68
N ALA A 92 4.06 40.08 -32.98
CA ALA A 92 5.01 39.61 -34.00
C ALA A 92 6.34 40.39 -34.01
N ASP A 93 6.34 41.63 -33.50
CA ASP A 93 7.50 42.52 -33.42
C ASP A 93 8.19 42.48 -32.04
N ASN A 94 7.60 41.76 -31.07
CA ASN A 94 7.99 41.72 -29.65
C ASN A 94 9.25 40.85 -29.38
N THR A 95 10.29 41.05 -30.20
CA THR A 95 11.57 40.32 -30.15
C THR A 95 12.61 40.97 -29.24
N GLU A 96 12.31 42.13 -28.62
CA GLU A 96 13.22 42.84 -27.74
C GLU A 96 12.97 42.52 -26.26
N ASP A 97 13.97 41.91 -25.62
CA ASP A 97 14.08 41.58 -24.18
C ASP A 97 14.20 42.83 -23.26
N ASN A 98 13.75 44.01 -23.75
CA ASN A 98 14.08 45.33 -23.20
C ASN A 98 12.86 46.16 -22.78
N LYS A 99 11.64 45.58 -22.74
CA LYS A 99 10.47 46.27 -22.16
C LYS A 99 10.67 46.43 -20.64
N THR A 100 10.87 47.67 -20.20
CA THR A 100 11.11 47.99 -18.79
C THR A 100 9.85 47.96 -17.93
N VAL A 101 8.67 47.87 -18.54
CA VAL A 101 7.36 47.81 -17.89
C VAL A 101 6.52 46.73 -18.59
N ASN A 102 5.81 45.92 -17.81
CA ASN A 102 4.93 44.84 -18.27
C ASN A 102 3.57 44.92 -17.57
N ASP A 103 2.98 46.11 -17.56
CA ASP A 103 1.76 46.45 -16.81
C ASP A 103 0.46 46.11 -17.55
N ASN A 104 0.56 45.60 -18.78
CA ASN A 104 -0.58 45.18 -19.57
C ASN A 104 -0.23 43.99 -20.50
N PRO A 105 -1.22 43.27 -21.05
CA PRO A 105 -0.97 42.08 -21.86
C PRO A 105 -0.15 42.31 -23.14
N ASN A 106 -0.23 43.49 -23.77
CA ASN A 106 0.55 43.80 -24.98
C ASN A 106 2.05 43.99 -24.67
N ASP A 107 2.35 44.30 -23.41
CA ASP A 107 3.70 44.51 -22.90
C ASP A 107 4.19 43.35 -22.02
N ALA A 108 3.53 42.19 -22.12
CA ALA A 108 3.91 41.00 -21.37
C ALA A 108 5.37 40.59 -21.64
N LYS A 109 6.12 40.27 -20.58
CA LYS A 109 7.48 39.72 -20.69
C LYS A 109 7.40 38.25 -21.07
N ALA A 110 8.18 37.82 -22.06
CA ALA A 110 8.29 36.41 -22.40
C ALA A 110 9.01 35.63 -21.30
N ILE A 111 8.46 34.49 -20.88
CA ILE A 111 9.07 33.56 -19.93
C ILE A 111 9.11 32.15 -20.49
N SER A 112 10.05 31.35 -19.99
CA SER A 112 10.07 29.89 -20.21
C SER A 112 9.54 29.18 -18.97
N LEU A 113 8.80 28.08 -19.15
CA LEU A 113 8.42 27.24 -18.01
C LEU A 113 9.67 26.61 -17.38
N GLY A 114 9.62 26.38 -16.07
CA GLY A 114 10.80 25.96 -15.29
C GLY A 114 11.67 27.13 -14.81
N THR A 115 11.23 28.38 -15.04
CA THR A 115 11.96 29.58 -14.60
C THR A 115 11.31 30.23 -13.39
N GLN A 116 12.16 30.92 -12.64
CA GLN A 116 11.78 31.77 -11.52
C GLN A 116 11.61 33.21 -12.02
N VAL A 117 10.49 33.83 -11.65
CA VAL A 117 10.17 35.22 -11.93
C VAL A 117 10.16 35.99 -10.61
N TYR A 118 10.93 37.07 -10.56
CA TYR A 118 10.90 38.04 -9.47
C TYR A 118 10.54 39.41 -10.06
N ASP A 119 9.55 40.08 -9.48
CA ASP A 119 9.15 41.42 -9.88
C ASP A 119 8.57 42.19 -8.69
N THR A 120 8.36 43.49 -8.90
CA THR A 120 7.83 44.41 -7.90
C THR A 120 6.68 45.21 -8.47
N VAL A 121 5.63 45.38 -7.66
CA VAL A 121 4.48 46.22 -7.94
C VAL A 121 4.53 47.43 -7.01
N ALA A 122 4.42 48.64 -7.57
CA ALA A 122 4.63 49.88 -6.82
C ALA A 122 3.33 50.44 -6.22
N THR A 123 2.19 50.16 -6.85
CA THR A 123 0.88 50.65 -6.41
C THR A 123 -0.19 49.56 -6.43
N GLU A 124 -1.22 49.72 -5.59
CA GLU A 124 -2.41 48.86 -5.62
C GLU A 124 -3.06 48.88 -7.02
N LEU A 125 -3.65 47.75 -7.41
CA LEU A 125 -4.31 47.47 -8.69
C LEU A 125 -3.38 47.52 -9.92
N GLU A 126 -2.08 47.76 -9.73
CA GLU A 126 -1.11 47.62 -10.80
C GLU A 126 -0.90 46.14 -11.13
N GLN A 127 -0.66 45.86 -12.40
CA GLN A 127 -0.53 44.50 -12.92
C GLN A 127 0.88 44.19 -13.42
N ARG A 128 1.19 42.91 -13.51
CA ARG A 128 2.39 42.38 -14.16
C ARG A 128 2.00 41.22 -15.07
N TRP A 129 2.39 41.32 -16.33
CA TRP A 129 2.01 40.37 -17.37
C TRP A 129 3.23 39.63 -17.90
N TYR A 130 3.06 38.32 -18.06
CA TYR A 130 4.07 37.41 -18.62
C TYR A 130 3.43 36.52 -19.67
N ALA A 131 4.15 36.20 -20.73
CA ALA A 131 3.67 35.35 -21.82
C ALA A 131 4.57 34.12 -21.97
N PHE A 132 3.98 32.97 -22.28
CA PHE A 132 4.71 31.74 -22.53
C PHE A 132 4.00 30.89 -23.59
N SER A 133 4.73 29.97 -24.21
CA SER A 133 4.19 29.05 -25.21
C SER A 133 4.21 27.62 -24.69
N VAL A 134 3.14 26.88 -24.99
CA VAL A 134 3.01 25.46 -24.71
C VAL A 134 3.03 24.73 -26.06
N ALA A 135 4.09 23.99 -26.32
CA ALA A 135 4.28 23.30 -27.60
C ALA A 135 3.51 21.97 -27.70
N LYS A 136 3.14 21.38 -26.56
CA LYS A 136 2.37 20.14 -26.42
C LYS A 136 1.61 20.19 -25.12
N ALA A 137 0.50 19.46 -25.06
CA ALA A 137 -0.29 19.38 -23.84
C ALA A 137 0.57 19.02 -22.62
N THR A 138 0.52 19.83 -21.58
CA THR A 138 1.40 19.78 -20.41
C THR A 138 0.60 19.98 -19.13
N LYS A 139 1.09 19.41 -18.02
CA LYS A 139 0.74 19.89 -16.69
C LYS A 139 1.52 21.17 -16.45
N PHE A 140 0.85 22.21 -15.98
CA PHE A 140 1.43 23.51 -15.66
C PHE A 140 1.24 23.78 -14.18
N THR A 141 2.27 24.30 -13.53
CA THR A 141 2.20 24.77 -12.15
C THR A 141 2.81 26.17 -12.07
N ALA A 142 2.11 27.09 -11.41
CA ALA A 142 2.64 28.37 -10.96
C ALA A 142 2.45 28.50 -9.45
N ALA A 143 3.56 28.61 -8.71
CA ALA A 143 3.57 28.82 -7.28
C ALA A 143 4.17 30.19 -6.98
N MET A 144 3.39 31.08 -6.36
CA MET A 144 3.77 32.46 -6.08
C MET A 144 3.73 32.74 -4.59
N VAL A 145 4.81 33.33 -4.09
CA VAL A 145 4.88 33.93 -2.75
C VAL A 145 5.09 35.44 -2.90
N MET A 146 4.65 36.21 -1.91
CA MET A 146 4.68 37.67 -1.94
C MET A 146 5.06 38.24 -0.58
N ASP A 147 5.32 39.55 -0.56
CA ASP A 147 5.54 40.30 0.69
C ASP A 147 4.31 40.21 1.61
N ASP A 148 4.53 40.27 2.94
CA ASP A 148 3.49 40.08 3.96
C ASP A 148 2.43 41.18 4.01
N THR A 149 2.65 42.28 3.28
CA THR A 149 1.72 43.40 3.12
C THR A 149 0.97 43.40 1.80
N ALA A 150 1.33 42.50 0.87
CA ALA A 150 0.75 42.41 -0.46
C ALA A 150 -0.27 41.27 -0.54
N ASP A 151 -1.38 41.52 -1.22
CA ASP A 151 -2.40 40.54 -1.58
C ASP A 151 -2.46 40.54 -3.12
N PHE A 152 -1.64 39.69 -3.73
CA PHE A 152 -1.51 39.59 -5.17
C PHE A 152 -2.28 38.40 -5.71
N ASP A 153 -3.15 38.65 -6.68
CA ASP A 153 -3.90 37.59 -7.35
C ASP A 153 -3.12 37.10 -8.58
N LEU A 154 -3.19 35.81 -8.88
CA LEU A 154 -2.56 35.15 -10.03
C LEU A 154 -3.63 34.61 -10.99
N TYR A 155 -3.59 35.06 -12.24
CA TYR A 155 -4.54 34.66 -13.28
C TYR A 155 -3.80 34.08 -14.48
N VAL A 156 -4.36 33.03 -15.09
CA VAL A 156 -3.80 32.38 -16.28
C VAL A 156 -4.80 32.46 -17.42
N TYR A 157 -4.35 33.02 -18.54
CA TYR A 157 -5.17 33.24 -19.72
C TYR A 157 -4.63 32.47 -20.92
N LYS A 158 -5.53 31.99 -21.79
CA LYS A 158 -5.20 31.45 -23.11
C LYS A 158 -5.46 32.50 -24.18
N LEU A 159 -4.52 32.65 -25.11
CA LEU A 159 -4.70 33.51 -26.28
C LEU A 159 -5.60 32.84 -27.31
N ASN A 160 -6.63 33.55 -27.75
CA ASN A 160 -7.29 33.27 -29.01
C ASN A 160 -6.51 33.93 -30.15
N GLU A 161 -5.74 33.12 -30.87
CA GLU A 161 -4.86 33.60 -31.96
C GLU A 161 -5.63 34.14 -33.18
N THR A 162 -6.97 34.00 -33.22
CA THR A 162 -7.79 34.51 -34.33
C THR A 162 -8.13 36.00 -34.18
N ASP A 163 -8.48 36.42 -32.96
CA ASP A 163 -8.99 37.77 -32.68
C ASP A 163 -8.21 38.51 -31.59
N GLY A 164 -7.22 37.87 -30.97
CA GLY A 164 -6.36 38.46 -29.94
C GLY A 164 -6.97 38.48 -28.55
N THR A 165 -8.16 37.93 -28.33
CA THR A 165 -8.79 37.90 -27.00
C THR A 165 -8.09 36.93 -26.04
N LEU A 166 -8.10 37.25 -24.74
CA LEU A 166 -7.54 36.42 -23.68
C LEU A 166 -8.66 35.76 -22.86
N GLU A 167 -8.74 34.43 -22.91
CA GLU A 167 -9.71 33.64 -22.14
C GLU A 167 -9.11 33.21 -20.81
N LEU A 168 -9.74 33.56 -19.67
CA LEU A 168 -9.31 33.07 -18.36
C LEU A 168 -9.50 31.55 -18.28
N VAL A 169 -8.42 30.80 -18.11
CA VAL A 169 -8.44 29.34 -18.03
C VAL A 169 -8.16 28.80 -16.63
N GLY A 170 -7.73 29.66 -15.71
CA GLY A 170 -7.50 29.33 -14.31
C GLY A 170 -6.70 30.40 -13.60
N GLY A 171 -6.25 30.09 -12.39
CA GLY A 171 -5.56 31.04 -11.53
C GLY A 171 -5.74 30.66 -10.06
N SER A 172 -5.27 31.54 -9.19
CA SER A 172 -5.39 31.48 -7.74
C SER A 172 -5.46 32.93 -7.25
N ALA A 173 -6.47 33.27 -6.46
CA ALA A 173 -6.77 34.62 -5.99
C ALA A 173 -7.38 34.53 -4.59
N ILE A 174 -6.54 34.11 -3.63
CA ILE A 174 -6.91 33.86 -2.24
C ILE A 174 -6.86 35.16 -1.46
N VAL A 175 -7.89 35.48 -0.68
CA VAL A 175 -7.91 36.73 0.09
C VAL A 175 -6.95 36.65 1.28
N GLY A 176 -5.91 37.48 1.28
CA GLY A 176 -5.17 37.81 2.50
C GLY A 176 -3.71 38.15 2.24
N ALA A 177 -3.26 39.27 2.81
CA ALA A 177 -1.89 39.73 2.66
C ALA A 177 -0.84 38.67 3.05
N GLY A 178 0.15 38.46 2.18
CA GLY A 178 1.22 37.47 2.34
C GLY A 178 0.82 36.02 2.12
N THR A 179 -0.42 35.76 1.66
CA THR A 179 -0.87 34.40 1.34
C THR A 179 -0.24 33.95 0.03
N GLN A 180 0.13 32.68 -0.05
CA GLN A 180 0.71 32.11 -1.28
C GLN A 180 -0.39 31.83 -2.30
N GLU A 181 -0.07 31.95 -3.58
CA GLU A 181 -0.95 31.55 -4.68
C GLU A 181 -0.41 30.31 -5.38
N LEU A 182 -1.27 29.35 -5.68
CA LEU A 182 -0.89 28.10 -6.34
C LEU A 182 -1.90 27.73 -7.42
N SER A 183 -1.50 27.85 -8.68
CA SER A 183 -2.28 27.41 -9.82
C SER A 183 -1.68 26.17 -10.47
N MET A 184 -2.51 25.16 -10.73
CA MET A 184 -2.14 23.89 -11.35
C MET A 184 -3.14 23.54 -12.44
N LEU A 185 -2.73 23.61 -13.71
CA LEU A 185 -3.64 23.53 -14.85
C LEU A 185 -3.16 22.52 -15.88
N LYS A 186 -4.11 21.97 -16.62
CA LYS A 186 -3.84 21.21 -17.84
C LYS A 186 -3.93 22.16 -19.02
N LEU A 187 -2.79 22.43 -19.66
CA LEU A 187 -2.71 23.34 -20.78
C LEU A 187 -2.52 22.54 -22.07
N ASP A 188 -3.28 22.87 -23.11
CA ASP A 188 -3.09 22.34 -24.47
C ASP A 188 -2.02 23.14 -25.21
N GLU A 189 -1.69 22.74 -26.44
CA GLU A 189 -0.84 23.55 -27.31
C GLU A 189 -1.44 24.95 -27.53
N GLY A 190 -0.60 25.99 -27.42
CA GLY A 190 -1.01 27.38 -27.60
C GLY A 190 -0.13 28.39 -26.87
N ILE A 191 -0.54 29.66 -26.93
CA ILE A 191 0.10 30.79 -26.23
C ILE A 191 -0.74 31.17 -25.01
N TYR A 192 -0.07 31.38 -23.89
CA TYR A 192 -0.68 31.66 -22.60
C TYR A 192 -0.06 32.89 -21.96
N PHE A 193 -0.84 33.53 -21.09
CA PHE A 193 -0.44 34.70 -20.31
C PHE A 193 -0.66 34.43 -18.82
N ILE A 194 0.25 34.93 -18.00
CA ILE A 194 0.07 35.05 -16.55
C ILE A 194 -0.12 36.54 -16.25
N GLY A 195 -1.27 36.89 -15.69
CA GLY A 195 -1.55 38.21 -15.15
C GLY A 195 -1.45 38.16 -13.63
N ILE A 196 -0.63 39.02 -13.04
CA ILE A 196 -0.52 39.18 -11.59
C ILE A 196 -1.06 40.57 -11.25
N GLU A 197 -2.04 40.64 -10.36
CA GLU A 197 -2.67 41.92 -9.97
C GLU A 197 -2.44 42.19 -8.49
N ALA A 198 -1.99 43.41 -8.16
CA ALA A 198 -1.91 43.86 -6.78
C ALA A 198 -3.27 44.24 -6.19
N ALA A 199 -4.14 43.25 -5.99
CA ALA A 199 -5.52 43.44 -5.54
C ALA A 199 -5.63 44.28 -4.26
N THR A 200 -4.68 44.12 -3.32
CA THR A 200 -4.50 45.03 -2.18
C THR A 200 -3.02 45.10 -1.79
N GLY A 201 -2.56 46.25 -1.29
CA GLY A 201 -1.16 46.50 -0.99
C GLY A 201 -0.26 46.60 -2.22
N ASN A 202 1.04 46.65 -1.96
CA ASN A 202 2.10 46.67 -2.96
C ASN A 202 3.34 45.98 -2.38
N GLY A 203 4.32 45.67 -3.22
CA GLY A 203 5.51 44.95 -2.81
C GLY A 203 6.09 44.07 -3.91
N SER A 204 6.86 43.08 -3.49
CA SER A 204 7.52 42.12 -4.37
C SER A 204 6.79 40.79 -4.37
N PHE A 205 6.96 40.04 -5.46
CA PHE A 205 6.61 38.63 -5.51
C PHE A 205 7.71 37.78 -6.11
N LEU A 206 7.61 36.50 -5.82
CA LEU A 206 8.43 35.46 -6.41
C LEU A 206 7.56 34.31 -6.88
N MET A 207 7.57 34.08 -8.19
CA MET A 207 6.81 33.01 -8.84
C MET A 207 7.75 31.96 -9.42
N TYR A 208 7.47 30.69 -9.15
CA TYR A 208 8.10 29.55 -9.81
C TYR A 208 7.11 28.91 -10.76
N THR A 209 7.53 28.70 -12.00
CA THR A 209 6.74 27.97 -13.00
C THR A 209 7.33 26.59 -13.26
N TYR A 210 6.48 25.59 -13.47
CA TYR A 210 6.88 24.22 -13.82
C TYR A 210 6.06 23.69 -14.99
N ALA A 211 6.65 22.75 -15.72
CA ALA A 211 6.00 21.99 -16.78
C ALA A 211 6.21 20.50 -16.52
N GLY A 212 5.13 19.73 -16.56
CA GLY A 212 5.13 18.29 -16.35
C GLY A 212 4.59 17.51 -17.53
N VAL A 213 5.00 16.25 -17.64
CA VAL A 213 4.45 15.33 -18.65
C VAL A 213 2.99 15.03 -18.32
N ASN A 214 2.09 15.41 -19.22
CA ASN A 214 0.70 14.96 -19.16
C ASN A 214 0.60 13.49 -19.59
N ASP A 215 0.72 12.59 -18.62
CA ASP A 215 0.69 11.14 -18.81
C ASP A 215 -0.75 10.57 -18.97
N GLY A 216 -1.75 11.45 -19.09
CA GLY A 216 -3.16 11.11 -19.22
C GLY A 216 -3.89 10.88 -17.90
N LYS A 217 -3.17 10.82 -16.76
CA LYS A 217 -3.78 10.76 -15.42
C LYS A 217 -3.93 12.13 -14.80
N GLU A 218 -3.08 13.07 -15.21
CA GLU A 218 -3.12 14.44 -14.73
C GLU A 218 -4.37 15.21 -15.20
N ILE A 219 -5.01 16.00 -14.34
CA ILE A 219 -4.63 16.38 -12.96
C ILE A 219 -5.20 15.38 -11.95
N ASN A 220 -4.39 14.94 -10.98
CA ASN A 220 -4.82 14.04 -9.91
C ASN A 220 -4.39 14.50 -8.49
N ASP A 221 -4.18 15.80 -8.31
CA ASP A 221 -3.59 16.42 -7.11
C ASP A 221 -4.49 16.59 -5.89
N THR A 222 -5.71 16.04 -5.96
CA THR A 222 -6.68 16.09 -4.87
C THR A 222 -7.42 14.76 -4.74
N THR A 223 -8.12 14.56 -3.62
CA THR A 223 -8.96 13.37 -3.42
C THR A 223 -10.09 13.26 -4.44
N ASP A 224 -10.59 14.39 -4.96
CA ASP A 224 -11.70 14.43 -5.92
C ASP A 224 -11.24 14.09 -7.35
N LEU A 225 -9.99 14.40 -7.66
CA LEU A 225 -9.35 14.11 -8.95
C LEU A 225 -8.48 12.85 -8.93
N ALA A 226 -8.44 12.14 -7.79
CA ALA A 226 -7.57 11.00 -7.59
C ALA A 226 -7.73 9.92 -8.67
N SER A 227 -6.60 9.45 -9.19
CA SER A 227 -6.53 8.36 -10.14
C SER A 227 -7.09 7.08 -9.52
N SER A 228 -8.00 6.41 -10.24
CA SER A 228 -8.55 5.14 -9.79
C SER A 228 -7.53 4.02 -9.91
N TYR A 229 -7.29 3.32 -8.81
CA TYR A 229 -6.45 2.13 -8.81
C TYR A 229 -7.02 1.02 -9.70
N VAL A 230 -6.16 0.44 -10.53
CA VAL A 230 -6.46 -0.77 -11.31
C VAL A 230 -5.93 -2.01 -10.57
N ARG A 231 -6.82 -2.97 -10.31
CA ARG A 231 -6.51 -4.14 -9.46
C ARG A 231 -5.26 -4.91 -9.95
N ASN A 232 -4.33 -5.13 -9.03
CA ASN A 232 -3.08 -5.86 -9.16
C ASN A 232 -2.16 -5.36 -10.29
N SER A 233 -2.34 -4.10 -10.73
CA SER A 233 -1.48 -3.47 -11.72
C SER A 233 -0.48 -2.51 -11.06
N ARG A 234 0.63 -2.30 -11.77
CA ARG A 234 1.59 -1.25 -11.47
C ARG A 234 1.15 0.02 -12.21
N MET A 235 1.05 1.11 -11.47
CA MET A 235 0.80 2.45 -12.00
C MET A 235 2.13 3.22 -11.98
N THR A 236 2.34 4.05 -12.99
CA THR A 236 3.58 4.80 -13.17
C THR A 236 3.26 6.23 -13.55
N ALA A 237 3.82 7.21 -12.86
CA ALA A 237 3.71 8.64 -13.18
C ALA A 237 5.03 9.34 -12.84
N THR A 238 5.09 10.65 -13.06
CA THR A 238 6.22 11.53 -12.76
C THR A 238 5.84 12.49 -11.63
N ILE A 239 6.82 13.12 -10.99
CA ILE A 239 6.56 14.24 -10.06
C ILE A 239 7.27 15.45 -10.65
N ASP A 240 6.52 16.38 -11.25
CA ASP A 240 7.07 17.48 -12.06
C ASP A 240 7.45 18.73 -11.27
N SER A 241 6.96 18.84 -10.03
CA SER A 241 7.23 19.97 -9.15
C SER A 241 7.17 19.56 -7.68
N PRO A 242 7.66 20.37 -6.74
CA PRO A 242 7.53 20.05 -5.31
C PRO A 242 6.08 20.20 -4.80
N PHE A 243 5.18 20.73 -5.63
CA PHE A 243 3.75 20.91 -5.35
C PHE A 243 2.89 19.83 -6.03
N ASP A 244 3.51 19.00 -6.86
CA ASP A 244 2.86 17.89 -7.57
C ASP A 244 2.64 16.71 -6.62
N TYR A 245 1.36 16.36 -6.44
CA TYR A 245 0.92 15.31 -5.54
C TYR A 245 0.08 14.30 -6.31
N ASP A 246 0.56 13.10 -6.55
CA ASP A 246 -0.25 12.09 -7.21
C ASP A 246 -1.17 11.36 -6.23
N TYR A 247 -2.48 11.56 -6.30
CA TYR A 247 -3.46 10.82 -5.50
C TYR A 247 -3.96 9.57 -6.23
N TYR A 248 -3.87 8.43 -5.54
CA TYR A 248 -4.41 7.15 -5.97
C TYR A 248 -5.52 6.66 -5.04
N LYS A 249 -6.73 6.53 -5.57
CA LYS A 249 -7.89 6.04 -4.82
C LYS A 249 -7.92 4.52 -4.77
N VAL A 250 -7.87 3.98 -3.56
CA VAL A 250 -7.92 2.53 -3.28
C VAL A 250 -9.14 2.22 -2.40
N VAL A 251 -10.09 1.47 -2.94
CA VAL A 251 -11.26 0.98 -2.18
C VAL A 251 -10.98 -0.41 -1.62
N ILE A 252 -10.97 -0.54 -0.31
CA ILE A 252 -10.75 -1.80 0.41
C ILE A 252 -12.10 -2.41 0.71
N SER A 253 -12.31 -3.63 0.23
CA SER A 253 -13.52 -4.40 0.53
C SER A 253 -13.36 -5.12 1.87
N LYS A 254 -14.47 -5.64 2.39
CA LYS A 254 -14.43 -6.49 3.58
C LYS A 254 -13.46 -7.65 3.30
N ASN A 255 -12.52 -7.86 4.23
CA ASN A 255 -11.54 -8.94 4.20
C ASN A 255 -10.44 -8.79 3.15
N ASP A 256 -9.96 -7.58 2.86
CA ASP A 256 -8.77 -7.41 2.01
C ASP A 256 -7.51 -7.13 2.84
N ILE A 257 -6.38 -7.74 2.46
CA ILE A 257 -5.04 -7.24 2.78
C ILE A 257 -4.52 -6.47 1.59
N LEU A 258 -3.87 -5.35 1.87
CA LEU A 258 -3.14 -4.58 0.88
C LEU A 258 -1.64 -4.80 1.04
N GLU A 259 -1.01 -5.41 0.05
CA GLU A 259 0.43 -5.28 -0.12
C GLU A 259 0.70 -4.13 -1.09
N TYR A 260 1.60 -3.23 -0.72
CA TYR A 260 2.01 -2.16 -1.59
C TYR A 260 3.52 -2.16 -1.78
N THR A 261 3.91 -1.85 -3.01
CA THR A 261 5.30 -1.68 -3.41
C THR A 261 5.45 -0.33 -4.11
N PHE A 262 6.61 0.27 -3.91
CA PHE A 262 6.96 1.57 -4.46
C PHE A 262 8.39 1.51 -4.97
N ASP A 263 8.56 1.90 -6.24
CA ASP A 263 9.82 1.98 -6.94
C ASP A 263 10.11 3.45 -7.25
N GLN A 264 11.04 4.03 -6.50
CA GLN A 264 11.50 5.38 -6.70
C GLN A 264 12.59 5.44 -7.79
N PRO A 265 12.57 6.46 -8.67
CA PRO A 265 13.65 6.67 -9.64
C PRO A 265 14.96 7.09 -8.98
N THR A 266 16.09 6.76 -9.60
CA THR A 266 17.42 7.17 -9.11
C THR A 266 17.60 8.68 -9.18
N GLY A 267 18.02 9.26 -8.06
CA GLY A 267 18.26 10.71 -7.91
C GLY A 267 17.03 11.52 -7.51
N CYS A 268 15.87 10.89 -7.44
CA CYS A 268 14.66 11.49 -6.88
C CYS A 268 14.55 11.15 -5.39
N ASP A 269 13.70 11.86 -4.66
CA ASP A 269 13.43 11.66 -3.23
C ASP A 269 11.94 11.82 -2.94
N TYR A 270 11.22 10.70 -2.93
CA TYR A 270 9.76 10.65 -2.85
C TYR A 270 9.30 9.97 -1.56
N LYS A 271 8.11 10.32 -1.11
CA LYS A 271 7.41 9.61 -0.02
C LYS A 271 6.00 9.25 -0.45
N VAL A 272 5.45 8.26 0.25
CA VAL A 272 4.06 7.86 0.10
C VAL A 272 3.34 8.08 1.43
N LEU A 273 2.25 8.84 1.38
CA LEU A 273 1.30 8.95 2.48
C LEU A 273 0.06 8.11 2.17
N VAL A 274 -0.65 7.68 3.21
CA VAL A 274 -2.00 7.16 3.08
C VAL A 274 -2.97 8.02 3.88
N TYR A 275 -4.04 8.46 3.22
CA TYR A 275 -5.15 9.17 3.83
C TYR A 275 -6.35 8.24 3.98
N ASP A 276 -6.89 8.14 5.19
CA ASP A 276 -7.98 7.21 5.54
C ASP A 276 -9.38 7.88 5.58
N GLY A 277 -9.47 9.13 5.13
CA GLY A 277 -10.63 10.01 5.26
C GLY A 277 -10.61 10.91 6.50
N LYS A 278 -9.61 10.79 7.38
CA LYS A 278 -9.47 11.63 8.58
C LYS A 278 -8.03 12.07 8.83
N ASN A 279 -7.08 11.12 8.81
CA ASN A 279 -5.67 11.33 9.12
C ASN A 279 -4.80 10.90 7.95
N TYR A 280 -3.60 11.48 7.90
CA TYR A 280 -2.52 11.08 6.99
C TYR A 280 -1.51 10.25 7.77
N TYR A 281 -1.04 9.15 7.17
CA TYR A 281 -0.04 8.27 7.77
C TYR A 281 1.16 8.13 6.83
N THR A 282 2.36 8.20 7.41
CA THR A 282 3.58 7.85 6.67
C THR A 282 3.68 6.33 6.61
N ILE A 283 3.90 5.77 5.41
CA ILE A 283 4.01 4.32 5.22
C ILE A 283 5.32 3.97 4.51
N ASN A 284 5.80 2.74 4.76
CA ASN A 284 6.95 2.14 4.07
C ASN A 284 6.50 0.92 3.25
N LYS A 285 7.22 0.59 2.17
CA LYS A 285 6.83 -0.55 1.33
C LYS A 285 6.59 -1.79 2.19
N GLY A 286 5.48 -2.48 1.98
CA GLY A 286 5.08 -3.53 2.90
C GLY A 286 3.66 -4.00 2.73
N THR A 287 3.24 -4.82 3.68
CA THR A 287 1.89 -5.37 3.74
C THR A 287 1.12 -4.75 4.90
N TYR A 288 -0.08 -4.28 4.61
CA TYR A 288 -0.95 -3.56 5.52
C TYR A 288 -2.34 -4.18 5.51
N ARG A 289 -2.92 -4.38 6.69
CA ARG A 289 -4.35 -4.61 6.80
C ARG A 289 -5.04 -3.26 6.75
N LEU A 290 -6.14 -3.19 6.01
CA LEU A 290 -6.98 -2.00 5.94
C LEU A 290 -8.40 -2.43 6.26
N ASN A 291 -9.08 -1.68 7.11
CA ASN A 291 -10.51 -1.88 7.32
C ASN A 291 -11.26 -1.47 6.04
N THR A 292 -12.45 -2.03 5.84
CA THR A 292 -13.33 -1.66 4.72
C THR A 292 -13.46 -0.14 4.63
N GLY A 293 -13.22 0.43 3.45
CA GLY A 293 -13.24 1.87 3.27
C GLY A 293 -12.56 2.35 2.01
N THR A 294 -12.53 3.67 1.84
CA THR A 294 -11.79 4.35 0.78
C THR A 294 -10.54 4.97 1.38
N TYR A 295 -9.41 4.72 0.74
CA TYR A 295 -8.12 5.27 1.10
C TYR A 295 -7.51 5.97 -0.11
N TYR A 296 -6.69 6.98 0.15
CA TYR A 296 -5.94 7.67 -0.88
C TYR A 296 -4.45 7.54 -0.59
N PHE A 297 -3.71 6.99 -1.54
CA PHE A 297 -2.26 6.92 -1.47
C PHE A 297 -1.70 8.10 -2.24
N ILE A 298 -0.84 8.87 -1.60
CA ILE A 298 -0.38 10.16 -2.10
C ILE A 298 1.12 10.03 -2.32
N VAL A 299 1.56 10.09 -3.57
CA VAL A 299 2.98 10.13 -3.92
C VAL A 299 3.39 11.58 -4.08
N MET A 300 4.46 11.98 -3.40
CA MET A 300 4.92 13.37 -3.42
C MET A 300 6.43 13.46 -3.23
N ALA A 301 7.01 14.57 -3.64
CA ALA A 301 8.40 14.87 -3.34
C ALA A 301 8.61 15.13 -1.83
N SER A 302 9.70 14.62 -1.28
CA SER A 302 10.14 14.88 0.10
C SER A 302 11.19 16.00 0.19
N SER A 303 11.79 16.34 -0.95
CA SER A 303 12.78 17.40 -1.11
C SER A 303 12.70 17.99 -2.53
N MET A 304 13.62 18.89 -2.90
CA MET A 304 13.69 19.47 -4.25
C MET A 304 14.21 18.49 -5.32
N ASN A 305 14.36 17.21 -4.98
CA ASN A 305 14.84 16.16 -5.89
C ASN A 305 13.64 15.42 -6.51
N TYR A 306 13.10 15.98 -7.60
CA TYR A 306 12.00 15.42 -8.38
C TYR A 306 12.35 15.42 -9.88
N SER A 307 11.47 14.90 -10.72
CA SER A 307 11.71 14.76 -12.15
C SER A 307 10.40 14.53 -12.91
N ASP A 308 10.24 15.35 -13.95
CA ASP A 308 9.15 15.34 -14.94
C ASP A 308 9.35 14.29 -16.04
N ASP A 309 10.53 13.64 -16.10
CA ASP A 309 10.88 12.65 -17.13
C ASP A 309 11.19 11.24 -16.59
N LYS A 310 11.33 11.07 -15.27
CA LYS A 310 11.60 9.79 -14.61
C LYS A 310 10.39 9.27 -13.86
N TYR A 311 9.86 8.17 -14.37
CA TYR A 311 8.67 7.54 -13.82
C TYR A 311 8.96 6.75 -12.55
N TYR A 312 8.24 7.05 -11.47
CA TYR A 312 8.13 6.12 -10.34
C TYR A 312 7.13 5.00 -10.68
N GLY A 313 7.13 3.94 -9.87
CA GLY A 313 6.13 2.88 -9.97
C GLY A 313 5.49 2.57 -8.63
N ILE A 314 4.16 2.65 -8.55
CA ILE A 314 3.39 2.22 -7.39
C ILE A 314 2.52 1.03 -7.78
N LYS A 315 2.56 -0.04 -6.99
CA LYS A 315 1.70 -1.20 -7.19
C LYS A 315 1.03 -1.56 -5.89
N PHE A 316 -0.27 -1.71 -5.96
CA PHE A 316 -1.05 -2.31 -4.90
C PHE A 316 -1.46 -3.72 -5.32
N GLN A 317 -1.45 -4.64 -4.38
CA GLN A 317 -1.86 -6.02 -4.56
C GLN A 317 -2.83 -6.36 -3.43
N LYS A 318 -4.04 -6.79 -3.80
CA LYS A 318 -5.08 -7.13 -2.83
C LYS A 318 -5.27 -8.63 -2.72
N TYR A 319 -5.20 -9.13 -1.50
CA TYR A 319 -5.46 -10.53 -1.17
C TYR A 319 -6.72 -10.63 -0.33
N LYS A 320 -7.59 -11.58 -0.67
CA LYS A 320 -8.84 -11.83 0.04
C LYS A 320 -8.57 -12.68 1.29
N LEU A 321 -9.23 -12.34 2.38
CA LEU A 321 -9.21 -12.97 3.68
C LEU A 321 -10.57 -13.58 4.04
N ALA A 322 -10.59 -14.25 5.19
CA ALA A 322 -11.77 -14.73 5.88
C ALA A 322 -12.70 -13.59 6.29
N ASP A 323 -14.00 -13.87 6.26
CA ASP A 323 -15.05 -12.96 6.74
C ASP A 323 -15.16 -12.94 8.27
N ASP A 324 -14.03 -12.75 8.93
CA ASP A 324 -13.88 -12.74 10.38
C ASP A 324 -12.88 -11.65 10.80
N GLU A 325 -13.39 -10.62 11.47
CA GLU A 325 -12.59 -9.48 11.94
C GLU A 325 -11.61 -9.88 13.05
N ASN A 326 -11.87 -10.98 13.77
CA ASN A 326 -11.01 -11.50 14.82
C ASN A 326 -9.89 -12.39 14.28
N ALA A 327 -10.01 -12.88 13.04
CA ALA A 327 -8.98 -13.68 12.36
C ALA A 327 -7.81 -12.79 11.88
N LYS A 328 -6.99 -12.33 12.84
CA LYS A 328 -5.90 -11.37 12.63
C LYS A 328 -4.52 -12.01 12.56
N TYR A 329 -4.38 -13.24 13.08
CA TYR A 329 -3.12 -13.97 13.06
C TYR A 329 -3.05 -14.88 11.84
N MET A 330 -1.87 -14.93 11.20
CA MET A 330 -1.75 -15.56 9.89
C MET A 330 -0.39 -16.20 9.66
N TRP A 331 -0.42 -17.29 8.88
CA TRP A 331 0.71 -17.77 8.10
C TRP A 331 0.46 -17.53 6.63
N TYR A 332 1.51 -17.23 5.89
CA TYR A 332 1.40 -17.05 4.46
C TYR A 332 2.65 -17.49 3.73
N THR A 333 2.42 -17.95 2.51
CA THR A 333 3.45 -18.19 1.51
C THR A 333 4.12 -16.86 1.11
N PRO A 334 5.39 -16.84 0.67
CA PRO A 334 6.09 -15.59 0.31
C PRO A 334 5.33 -14.71 -0.68
N ASP A 335 4.66 -15.31 -1.65
CA ASP A 335 3.85 -14.66 -2.68
C ASP A 335 2.38 -14.45 -2.27
N LYS A 336 2.03 -14.85 -1.04
CA LYS A 336 0.68 -14.79 -0.46
C LYS A 336 -0.38 -15.50 -1.33
N ALA A 337 0.04 -16.48 -2.13
CA ALA A 337 -0.88 -17.33 -2.89
C ALA A 337 -1.69 -18.27 -1.98
N ALA A 338 -1.19 -18.55 -0.78
CA ALA A 338 -1.93 -19.16 0.30
C ALA A 338 -1.72 -18.43 1.63
N ILE A 339 -2.82 -18.23 2.36
CA ILE A 339 -2.89 -17.55 3.65
C ILE A 339 -3.75 -18.40 4.60
N PHE A 340 -3.16 -18.87 5.70
CA PHE A 340 -3.86 -19.50 6.81
C PHE A 340 -4.11 -18.45 7.89
N GLN A 341 -5.34 -18.31 8.38
CA GLN A 341 -5.76 -17.32 9.36
C GLN A 341 -6.45 -17.96 10.55
N PHE A 342 -6.32 -17.34 11.73
CA PHE A 342 -7.02 -17.77 12.94
C PHE A 342 -7.27 -16.60 13.88
N ASP A 343 -8.24 -16.77 14.78
CA ASP A 343 -8.57 -15.81 15.83
C ASP A 343 -7.76 -16.07 17.11
N GLY A 344 -7.58 -15.04 17.95
CA GLY A 344 -6.80 -15.16 19.20
C GLY A 344 -7.37 -16.21 20.17
N SER A 345 -8.68 -16.41 20.13
CA SER A 345 -9.38 -17.44 20.91
C SER A 345 -9.12 -18.87 20.41
N ARG A 346 -8.52 -19.04 19.22
CA ARG A 346 -8.25 -20.31 18.55
C ARG A 346 -9.50 -21.18 18.41
N THR A 347 -10.62 -20.54 18.08
CA THR A 347 -11.90 -21.22 17.83
C THR A 347 -12.24 -21.26 16.35
N ASN A 348 -11.72 -20.30 15.58
CA ASN A 348 -11.97 -20.17 14.15
C ASN A 348 -10.67 -20.22 13.36
N PHE A 349 -10.66 -21.01 12.30
CA PHE A 349 -9.51 -21.27 11.45
C PHE A 349 -9.92 -21.20 10.00
N TYR A 350 -9.11 -20.56 9.17
CA TYR A 350 -9.40 -20.30 7.77
C TYR A 350 -8.19 -20.51 6.89
N VAL A 351 -8.39 -20.94 5.65
CA VAL A 351 -7.34 -20.92 4.62
C VAL A 351 -7.89 -20.28 3.35
N ASN A 352 -7.20 -19.26 2.84
CA ASN A 352 -7.65 -18.39 1.76
C ASN A 352 -9.08 -17.85 1.97
N GLY A 353 -9.41 -17.59 3.24
CA GLY A 353 -10.72 -17.13 3.68
C GLY A 353 -11.82 -18.19 3.77
N ASN A 354 -11.53 -19.45 3.46
CA ASN A 354 -12.46 -20.56 3.64
C ASN A 354 -12.37 -21.10 5.08
N PRO A 355 -13.50 -21.27 5.80
CA PRO A 355 -13.50 -21.94 7.10
C PRO A 355 -12.95 -23.36 6.96
N ILE A 356 -12.08 -23.76 7.90
CA ILE A 356 -11.49 -25.09 7.90
C ILE A 356 -12.42 -26.08 8.61
N ASP A 357 -12.73 -27.16 7.92
CA ASP A 357 -13.46 -28.31 8.46
C ASP A 357 -12.47 -29.44 8.77
N PHE A 358 -12.21 -29.66 10.06
CA PHE A 358 -11.31 -30.73 10.56
C PHE A 358 -11.99 -32.10 10.63
N THR A 359 -12.99 -32.36 9.79
CA THR A 359 -13.54 -33.69 9.58
C THR A 359 -13.02 -34.29 8.28
N TYR A 360 -12.78 -35.60 8.31
CA TYR A 360 -12.27 -36.31 7.14
C TYR A 360 -12.72 -37.76 7.16
N GLU A 361 -13.22 -38.25 6.02
CA GLU A 361 -13.54 -39.66 5.84
C GLU A 361 -13.03 -40.16 4.49
N ARG A 362 -12.38 -41.32 4.50
CA ARG A 362 -11.91 -41.99 3.28
C ARG A 362 -12.03 -43.49 3.43
N THR A 363 -12.36 -44.17 2.32
CA THR A 363 -12.31 -45.64 2.24
C THR A 363 -11.30 -46.06 1.18
N VAL A 364 -10.39 -46.96 1.53
CA VAL A 364 -9.45 -47.57 0.59
C VAL A 364 -9.75 -49.06 0.48
N LYS A 365 -9.84 -49.56 -0.76
CA LYS A 365 -10.02 -50.99 -1.05
C LYS A 365 -8.64 -51.64 -1.23
N SER A 366 -8.22 -52.50 -0.30
CA SER A 366 -6.92 -53.19 -0.35
C SER A 366 -6.97 -54.55 0.36
N ASN A 367 -7.27 -55.63 -0.37
CA ASN A 367 -7.42 -57.00 0.17
C ASN A 367 -8.18 -57.05 1.52
N GLY A 368 -9.22 -56.23 1.60
CA GLY A 368 -9.86 -55.78 2.84
C GLY A 368 -10.14 -54.28 2.74
N ASN A 369 -11.23 -53.80 3.36
CA ASN A 369 -11.53 -52.37 3.36
C ASN A 369 -10.79 -51.69 4.50
N ILE A 370 -10.27 -50.49 4.25
CA ILE A 370 -9.66 -49.63 5.26
C ILE A 370 -10.48 -48.35 5.32
N TYR A 371 -10.93 -47.99 6.52
CA TYR A 371 -11.79 -46.84 6.77
C TYR A 371 -11.05 -45.82 7.64
N PHE A 372 -10.81 -44.65 7.08
CA PHE A 372 -10.16 -43.51 7.70
C PHE A 372 -11.23 -42.53 8.17
N ASN A 373 -11.15 -42.10 9.43
CA ASN A 373 -12.10 -41.15 9.99
C ASN A 373 -11.38 -40.20 10.96
N LEU A 374 -11.48 -38.90 10.69
CA LEU A 374 -11.05 -37.82 11.57
C LEU A 374 -12.30 -37.08 12.04
N TYR A 375 -12.43 -36.93 13.36
CA TYR A 375 -13.52 -36.16 13.95
C TYR A 375 -12.99 -35.12 14.93
N LYS A 376 -13.65 -33.97 14.93
CA LYS A 376 -13.45 -32.91 15.91
C LYS A 376 -13.96 -33.35 17.29
N THR A 377 -13.16 -33.13 18.32
CA THR A 377 -13.61 -33.23 19.72
C THR A 377 -13.89 -31.84 20.28
N LYS A 378 -14.48 -31.77 21.48
CA LYS A 378 -14.76 -30.50 22.16
C LYS A 378 -13.50 -29.67 22.42
N ASP A 379 -12.39 -30.34 22.72
CA ASP A 379 -11.14 -29.71 23.16
C ASP A 379 -10.06 -29.75 22.07
N GLN A 380 -10.42 -30.14 20.83
CA GLN A 380 -9.52 -30.12 19.67
C GLN A 380 -8.95 -28.71 19.46
N ASN A 381 -7.66 -28.65 19.13
CA ASN A 381 -7.01 -27.43 18.70
C ASN A 381 -5.91 -27.72 17.66
N VAL A 382 -5.43 -26.65 17.02
CA VAL A 382 -4.38 -26.67 16.01
C VAL A 382 -3.05 -26.36 16.66
N VAL A 383 -1.98 -27.05 16.29
CA VAL A 383 -0.60 -26.75 16.72
C VAL A 383 -0.16 -25.48 16.01
N LEU A 384 0.11 -24.42 16.78
CA LEU A 384 0.49 -23.11 16.27
C LEU A 384 1.90 -22.70 16.71
N PHE A 385 2.34 -23.18 17.86
CA PHE A 385 3.62 -22.81 18.48
C PHE A 385 4.63 -23.97 18.45
N GLN A 386 5.93 -23.67 18.48
CA GLN A 386 6.96 -24.71 18.43
C GLN A 386 6.97 -25.56 19.70
N SER A 387 6.71 -24.93 20.84
CA SER A 387 6.50 -25.61 22.13
C SER A 387 5.39 -26.68 22.06
N GLU A 388 4.25 -26.36 21.46
CA GLU A 388 3.15 -27.31 21.22
C GLU A 388 3.58 -28.43 20.27
N ALA A 389 4.24 -28.06 19.17
CA ALA A 389 4.73 -29.00 18.16
C ALA A 389 5.67 -30.06 18.79
N MET A 390 6.55 -29.65 19.70
CA MET A 390 7.43 -30.56 20.44
C MET A 390 6.66 -31.47 21.41
N GLN A 391 5.65 -30.94 22.12
CA GLN A 391 4.88 -31.72 23.10
C GLN A 391 4.05 -32.83 22.48
N VAL A 392 3.39 -32.55 21.35
CA VAL A 392 2.52 -33.51 20.66
C VAL A 392 3.19 -34.20 19.47
N MET A 393 4.49 -33.96 19.27
CA MET A 393 5.31 -34.47 18.17
C MET A 393 4.65 -34.22 16.80
N GLN A 394 4.14 -33.00 16.59
CA GLN A 394 3.54 -32.54 15.34
C GLN A 394 4.34 -31.38 14.75
N GLU A 395 3.87 -30.81 13.64
CA GLU A 395 4.47 -29.64 13.01
C GLU A 395 3.60 -28.39 13.17
N VAL A 396 4.27 -27.23 13.28
CA VAL A 396 3.63 -25.91 13.12
C VAL A 396 3.14 -25.73 11.69
N PRO A 397 2.21 -24.79 11.44
CA PRO A 397 1.60 -24.60 10.13
C PRO A 397 2.64 -24.33 9.03
N THR A 398 2.47 -25.01 7.91
CA THR A 398 3.29 -24.83 6.71
C THR A 398 2.46 -25.08 5.46
N PHE A 399 3.04 -24.83 4.28
CA PHE A 399 2.39 -25.09 3.00
C PHE A 399 3.22 -26.07 2.17
N ILE A 400 2.55 -26.98 1.46
CA ILE A 400 3.18 -27.95 0.57
C ILE A 400 2.51 -27.97 -0.80
N ASN A 401 3.25 -28.35 -1.84
CA ASN A 401 2.66 -28.89 -3.06
C ASN A 401 2.65 -30.40 -2.94
N VAL A 402 1.50 -31.04 -3.14
CA VAL A 402 1.33 -32.48 -2.89
C VAL A 402 0.57 -33.16 -4.02
N SER A 403 1.03 -34.36 -4.34
CA SER A 403 0.39 -35.28 -5.26
C SER A 403 0.49 -36.70 -4.70
N ALA A 404 -0.50 -37.53 -5.00
CA ALA A 404 -0.50 -38.92 -4.59
C ALA A 404 -0.87 -39.80 -5.78
N PRO A 405 -0.33 -41.03 -5.86
CA PRO A 405 -0.61 -41.95 -6.97
C PRO A 405 -1.99 -42.63 -6.86
N PHE A 406 -2.90 -42.15 -6.01
CA PHE A 406 -4.19 -42.78 -5.80
C PHE A 406 -5.20 -42.39 -6.89
N SER A 407 -6.02 -43.37 -7.29
CA SER A 407 -7.17 -43.10 -8.16
C SER A 407 -8.13 -42.10 -7.50
N GLY A 408 -8.43 -41.00 -8.19
CA GLY A 408 -9.32 -39.94 -7.71
C GLY A 408 -8.66 -38.88 -6.81
N TRP A 409 -7.33 -38.91 -6.68
CA TRP A 409 -6.58 -37.88 -5.96
C TRP A 409 -6.19 -36.71 -6.86
N ASN A 410 -6.51 -35.49 -6.45
CA ASN A 410 -6.07 -34.28 -7.14
C ASN A 410 -4.68 -33.88 -6.65
N SER A 411 -3.87 -33.27 -7.52
CA SER A 411 -2.67 -32.57 -7.05
C SER A 411 -3.09 -31.24 -6.44
N TYR A 412 -2.61 -30.95 -5.24
CA TYR A 412 -2.91 -29.71 -4.52
C TYR A 412 -1.67 -28.83 -4.47
N LYS A 413 -1.85 -27.55 -4.82
CA LYS A 413 -0.81 -26.53 -4.71
C LYS A 413 -1.03 -25.70 -3.47
N ASN A 414 0.06 -25.33 -2.81
CA ASN A 414 0.02 -24.57 -1.55
C ASN A 414 -0.99 -25.14 -0.55
N ALA A 415 -1.12 -26.47 -0.46
CA ALA A 415 -1.98 -27.12 0.52
C ALA A 415 -1.46 -26.80 1.93
N LEU A 416 -2.36 -26.42 2.82
CA LEU A 416 -2.03 -26.13 4.21
C LEU A 416 -1.77 -27.44 4.96
N VAL A 417 -0.68 -27.51 5.69
CA VAL A 417 -0.38 -28.61 6.62
C VAL A 417 -0.41 -28.06 8.03
N VAL A 418 -1.20 -28.69 8.89
CA VAL A 418 -1.28 -28.33 10.32
C VAL A 418 -1.32 -29.56 11.20
N GLY A 419 -0.64 -29.50 12.35
CA GLY A 419 -0.83 -30.46 13.43
C GLY A 419 -2.13 -30.20 14.20
N LEU A 420 -2.79 -31.28 14.63
CA LEU A 420 -3.95 -31.27 15.50
C LEU A 420 -3.64 -32.06 16.77
N PHE A 421 -4.17 -31.60 17.89
CA PHE A 421 -4.16 -32.32 19.16
C PHE A 421 -5.55 -32.30 19.79
N ASN A 422 -5.78 -33.20 20.75
CA ASN A 422 -7.10 -33.52 21.29
C ASN A 422 -8.13 -33.79 20.17
N THR A 423 -7.72 -34.45 19.09
CA THR A 423 -8.62 -34.87 18.00
C THR A 423 -8.98 -36.35 18.16
N ASN A 424 -9.88 -36.88 17.32
CA ASN A 424 -10.12 -38.30 17.23
C ASN A 424 -9.80 -38.76 15.81
N TRP A 425 -8.58 -39.27 15.63
CA TRP A 425 -8.15 -39.87 14.38
C TRP A 425 -8.22 -41.39 14.49
N ARG A 426 -8.99 -42.03 13.61
CA ARG A 426 -9.20 -43.48 13.65
C ARG A 426 -9.10 -44.11 12.26
N VAL A 427 -8.32 -45.19 12.20
CA VAL A 427 -8.23 -46.06 11.03
C VAL A 427 -8.72 -47.44 11.42
N ASN A 428 -9.84 -47.88 10.85
CA ASN A 428 -10.29 -49.27 10.99
C ASN A 428 -9.86 -50.03 9.75
N SER A 429 -8.91 -50.96 9.91
CA SER A 429 -8.43 -51.81 8.84
C SER A 429 -9.03 -53.22 8.95
N PHE A 430 -9.63 -53.69 7.86
CA PHE A 430 -9.96 -55.09 7.64
C PHE A 430 -9.00 -55.72 6.61
N SER A 431 -7.89 -55.04 6.32
CA SER A 431 -6.82 -55.54 5.45
C SER A 431 -5.81 -56.34 6.28
N SER A 432 -5.25 -57.39 5.67
CA SER A 432 -4.13 -58.13 6.27
C SER A 432 -2.79 -57.39 6.18
N ASN A 433 -2.73 -56.31 5.40
CA ASN A 433 -1.50 -55.57 5.12
C ASN A 433 -1.32 -54.31 5.99
N TYR A 434 -2.35 -53.91 6.74
CA TYR A 434 -2.35 -52.65 7.48
C TYR A 434 -3.08 -52.81 8.80
N ASP A 435 -2.49 -52.31 9.87
CA ASP A 435 -3.10 -52.32 11.19
C ASP A 435 -4.13 -51.20 11.37
N GLY A 436 -5.03 -51.40 12.33
CA GLY A 436 -5.90 -50.33 12.81
C GLY A 436 -5.13 -49.33 13.66
N LEU A 437 -5.62 -48.10 13.74
CA LEU A 437 -5.03 -47.01 14.50
C LEU A 437 -6.12 -46.20 15.21
N THR A 438 -5.82 -45.73 16.41
CA THR A 438 -6.56 -44.65 17.07
C THR A 438 -5.55 -43.69 17.66
N SER A 439 -5.67 -42.40 17.38
CA SER A 439 -4.76 -41.36 17.87
C SER A 439 -5.54 -40.12 18.29
N ASN A 440 -5.02 -39.44 19.32
CA ASN A 440 -5.52 -38.14 19.76
C ASN A 440 -4.84 -36.96 19.05
N CYS A 441 -3.90 -37.23 18.14
CA CYS A 441 -3.17 -36.24 17.36
C CYS A 441 -3.19 -36.61 15.88
N ALA A 442 -3.10 -35.61 15.01
CA ALA A 442 -2.99 -35.84 13.57
C ALA A 442 -2.39 -34.62 12.85
N THR A 443 -1.43 -34.82 11.95
CA THR A 443 -1.02 -33.82 10.96
C THR A 443 -1.90 -33.99 9.73
N VAL A 444 -2.65 -32.96 9.38
CA VAL A 444 -3.62 -32.98 8.28
C VAL A 444 -3.12 -32.15 7.10
N ILE A 445 -3.51 -32.56 5.90
CA ILE A 445 -3.38 -31.80 4.67
C ILE A 445 -4.74 -31.20 4.35
N ILE A 446 -4.77 -29.89 4.13
CA ILE A 446 -5.98 -29.13 3.84
C ILE A 446 -5.83 -28.51 2.46
N ASP A 447 -6.85 -28.66 1.64
CA ASP A 447 -6.96 -27.94 0.38
C ASP A 447 -7.22 -26.45 0.66
N SER A 448 -6.26 -25.61 0.29
CA SER A 448 -6.32 -24.18 0.51
C SER A 448 -7.45 -23.49 -0.24
N ASP A 449 -7.95 -24.08 -1.33
CA ASP A 449 -9.04 -23.51 -2.11
C ASP A 449 -10.41 -23.77 -1.49
N THR A 450 -10.53 -24.79 -0.62
CA THR A 450 -11.83 -25.23 -0.08
C THR A 450 -11.90 -25.27 1.44
N GLY A 451 -10.77 -25.26 2.16
CA GLY A 451 -10.72 -25.44 3.61
C GLY A 451 -11.00 -26.87 4.08
N LYS A 452 -11.08 -27.84 3.17
CA LYS A 452 -11.37 -29.24 3.52
C LYS A 452 -10.09 -30.03 3.73
N VAL A 453 -10.10 -30.89 4.75
CA VAL A 453 -9.05 -31.90 4.90
C VAL A 453 -9.12 -32.87 3.72
N VAL A 454 -7.99 -33.06 3.03
CA VAL A 454 -7.85 -34.00 1.92
C VAL A 454 -7.14 -35.27 2.36
N ASP A 455 -6.26 -35.19 3.36
CA ASP A 455 -5.60 -36.34 3.98
C ASP A 455 -5.16 -36.10 5.42
N VAL A 456 -4.76 -37.19 6.06
CA VAL A 456 -3.95 -37.18 7.29
C VAL A 456 -2.56 -37.74 6.97
N MET A 457 -1.50 -36.94 7.12
CA MET A 457 -0.12 -37.35 6.85
C MET A 457 0.42 -38.29 7.91
N THR A 458 0.22 -37.96 9.18
CA THR A 458 0.76 -38.74 10.29
C THR A 458 -0.08 -38.56 11.55
N PRO A 459 -0.26 -39.60 12.37
CA PRO A 459 0.09 -41.00 12.09
C PRO A 459 -0.82 -41.60 10.99
N ASN A 460 -0.31 -42.41 10.07
CA ASN A 460 -1.14 -43.00 9.01
C ASN A 460 -0.59 -44.38 8.57
N PRO A 461 -1.30 -45.49 8.89
CA PRO A 461 -0.82 -46.84 8.61
C PRO A 461 -0.51 -47.12 7.13
N LEU A 462 -1.12 -46.40 6.17
CA LEU A 462 -0.76 -46.56 4.76
C LEU A 462 0.67 -46.09 4.49
N TYR A 463 1.01 -44.91 4.99
CA TYR A 463 2.31 -44.28 4.77
C TYR A 463 3.39 -44.94 5.60
N ASP A 464 3.05 -45.39 6.81
CA ASP A 464 3.95 -46.16 7.68
C ASP A 464 4.33 -47.51 7.06
N ASN A 465 3.45 -48.09 6.21
CA ASN A 465 3.68 -49.34 5.48
C ASN A 465 4.16 -49.12 4.03
N GLY A 466 4.79 -47.98 3.75
CA GLY A 466 5.56 -47.75 2.52
C GLY A 466 4.77 -47.22 1.33
N VAL A 467 3.50 -46.82 1.50
CA VAL A 467 2.81 -46.01 0.50
C VAL A 467 3.45 -44.62 0.47
N VAL A 468 3.82 -44.13 -0.70
CA VAL A 468 4.53 -42.84 -0.83
C VAL A 468 3.58 -41.73 -1.24
N LEU A 469 3.53 -40.69 -0.42
CA LEU A 469 2.97 -39.38 -0.76
C LEU A 469 4.10 -38.52 -1.36
N TYR A 470 3.89 -37.93 -2.55
CA TYR A 470 4.89 -37.06 -3.17
C TYR A 470 4.57 -35.60 -2.85
N TRP A 471 5.44 -34.95 -2.09
CA TRP A 471 5.25 -33.55 -1.73
C TRP A 471 6.55 -32.77 -1.65
N THR A 472 6.43 -31.44 -1.76
CA THR A 472 7.52 -30.49 -1.58
C THR A 472 7.04 -29.33 -0.73
N ARG A 473 7.82 -28.95 0.29
CA ARG A 473 7.51 -27.79 1.14
C ARG A 473 7.68 -26.49 0.36
N VAL A 474 6.74 -25.57 0.51
CA VAL A 474 6.86 -24.19 0.02
C VAL A 474 7.88 -23.49 0.92
N SER A 475 8.95 -22.97 0.34
CA SER A 475 10.03 -22.34 1.10
C SER A 475 9.65 -20.92 1.51
N GLY A 476 10.16 -20.47 2.67
CA GLY A 476 10.01 -19.09 3.13
C GLY A 476 8.63 -18.73 3.67
N VAL A 477 7.84 -19.70 4.15
CA VAL A 477 6.58 -19.42 4.86
C VAL A 477 6.85 -18.49 6.05
N GLN A 478 6.03 -17.46 6.19
CA GLN A 478 6.13 -16.46 7.25
C GLN A 478 4.85 -16.44 8.09
N ALA A 479 4.96 -15.97 9.34
CA ALA A 479 3.82 -15.57 10.15
C ALA A 479 3.93 -14.11 10.55
N ASN A 480 2.81 -13.53 10.93
CA ASN A 480 2.75 -12.13 11.38
C ASN A 480 2.87 -11.93 12.89
N TYR A 481 3.12 -12.99 13.65
CA TYR A 481 3.18 -12.94 15.10
C TYR A 481 4.33 -13.81 15.60
N ASN A 482 4.76 -13.60 16.84
CA ASN A 482 5.86 -14.37 17.41
C ASN A 482 5.41 -15.81 17.72
N TYR A 483 6.12 -16.78 17.12
CA TYR A 483 5.84 -18.22 17.20
C TYR A 483 6.00 -18.83 18.58
N ASP A 484 6.74 -18.17 19.45
CA ASP A 484 6.77 -18.44 20.88
C ASP A 484 6.93 -17.07 21.53
N PRO A 485 5.86 -16.46 22.09
CA PRO A 485 6.05 -15.31 22.96
C PRO A 485 7.05 -15.76 24.03
N VAL A 486 8.22 -15.11 24.05
CA VAL A 486 9.38 -15.61 24.78
C VAL A 486 9.04 -15.59 26.28
N ASP A 487 9.05 -16.77 26.88
CA ASP A 487 9.00 -17.09 28.33
C ASP A 487 7.92 -16.43 29.21
#